data_AF-A0A2V8PUA9-F1
#
_entry.id   AF-A0A2V8PUA9-F1
#
_cell.length_a   1.000
_cell.length_b   1.000
_cell.length_c   1.000
_cell.angle_alpha   90.00
_cell.angle_beta   90.00
_cell.angle_gamma   90.00
#
_symmetry.space_group_name_H-M   'P 1'
#
loop_
_entity.id
_entity.type
_entity.pdbx_description
1 polymer ?
#
loop_
_entity_poly.entity_id
_entity_poly.type
_entity_poly.pdbx_seq_one_letter_code
_entity_poly.pdbx_strand_id
1 'polypeptide(L)'
;MIFQVQAIATTYTSPPAATNDKFYADACGWDNNPLSATYRSCIGPANYSGGKAGGTISSTYTVKILSTGVTTASALIMDFSGSSYHYNNDFGLGVNSITIIAIPAPVPNVGLQKSVSPTSPAQLIPGADLVYAIAFTNSGTASASSLVVTDPIPANTDFKVGSVTSSLGTTGLTVAVAYSNNGGSTWTYTPVSGGGGASSGYDRNVTNIKWTFTGSLSQTSPNNTGNVGFTSRIR
;
A
#
# COMPACT_ATOMS: atom_id res chain seq x y z
N MET A 1 5.52 -18.73 9.90
CA MET A 1 6.17 -17.70 10.74
C MET A 1 5.77 -16.35 10.18
N ILE A 2 5.01 -15.55 10.93
CA ILE A 2 4.44 -14.30 10.39
C ILE A 2 5.36 -13.09 10.56
N PHE A 3 6.31 -13.15 11.49
CA PHE A 3 7.34 -12.15 11.70
C PHE A 3 8.64 -12.80 12.15
N GLN A 4 9.74 -12.06 12.03
CA GLN A 4 11.04 -12.36 12.61
C GLN A 4 11.38 -11.28 13.65
N VAL A 5 11.79 -11.68 14.85
CA VAL A 5 12.34 -10.73 15.83
C VAL A 5 13.75 -10.33 15.40
N GLN A 6 13.97 -9.03 15.25
CA GLN A 6 15.25 -8.46 14.84
C GLN A 6 16.05 -7.95 16.05
N ALA A 7 15.36 -7.37 17.02
CA ALA A 7 15.96 -6.86 18.24
C ALA A 7 14.98 -6.96 19.41
N ILE A 8 15.56 -7.07 20.61
CA ILE A 8 14.84 -7.09 21.88
C ILE A 8 15.52 -6.06 22.76
N ALA A 9 14.72 -5.23 23.42
CA ALA A 9 15.18 -4.30 24.44
C ALA A 9 14.24 -4.38 25.63
N THR A 10 14.77 -4.87 26.75
CA THR A 10 14.06 -4.98 28.02
C THR A 10 14.64 -3.99 29.01
N THR A 11 13.80 -3.36 29.82
CA THR A 11 14.19 -2.54 30.97
C THR A 11 13.57 -3.07 32.26
N TYR A 12 14.24 -2.81 33.38
CA TYR A 12 13.80 -3.17 34.72
C TYR A 12 13.79 -1.91 35.61
N THR A 13 12.89 -1.87 36.59
CA THR A 13 12.88 -0.77 37.57
C THR A 13 13.79 -1.01 38.77
N SER A 14 14.25 -2.25 38.97
CA SER A 14 15.18 -2.61 40.03
C SER A 14 16.27 -3.57 39.52
N PRO A 15 17.56 -3.22 39.58
CA PRO A 15 18.05 -1.86 39.83
C PRO A 15 17.62 -0.91 38.70
N PRO A 16 17.48 0.40 38.97
CA PRO A 16 17.18 1.37 37.91
C PRO A 16 18.19 1.30 36.77
N ALA A 17 17.71 1.45 35.54
CA ALA A 17 18.50 1.38 34.30
C ALA A 17 19.10 0.01 33.94
N ALA A 18 18.75 -1.07 34.65
CA ALA A 18 19.04 -2.42 34.17
C ALA A 18 18.33 -2.68 32.83
N THR A 19 19.03 -3.33 31.90
CA THR A 19 18.54 -3.65 30.55
C THR A 19 18.88 -5.07 30.09
N ASN A 20 18.12 -5.64 29.18
CA ASN A 20 18.42 -6.98 28.62
C ASN A 20 18.01 -7.04 27.14
N ASP A 21 18.62 -7.92 26.37
CA ASP A 21 18.40 -8.08 24.93
C ASP A 21 18.04 -9.53 24.53
N LYS A 22 17.70 -10.37 25.50
CA LYS A 22 17.36 -11.79 25.33
C LYS A 22 15.85 -12.01 25.38
N PHE A 23 15.40 -13.06 24.70
CA PHE A 23 13.98 -13.45 24.62
C PHE A 23 13.30 -13.71 25.97
N TYR A 24 14.07 -14.20 26.93
CA TYR A 24 13.57 -14.52 28.26
C TYR A 24 13.97 -13.47 29.30
N ALA A 25 14.41 -12.28 28.88
CA ALA A 25 14.73 -11.18 29.79
C ALA A 25 15.56 -11.65 31.01
N ASP A 26 16.74 -12.25 30.75
CA ASP A 26 17.59 -12.88 31.77
C ASP A 26 17.95 -11.92 32.90
N ALA A 27 17.14 -11.93 33.96
CA ALA A 27 17.24 -10.96 35.03
C ALA A 27 18.38 -11.30 36.01
N CYS A 28 18.98 -12.48 35.89
CA CYS A 28 20.02 -13.00 36.79
C CYS A 28 21.40 -13.03 36.10
N GLY A 29 21.43 -12.98 34.76
CA GLY A 29 22.64 -13.26 33.99
C GLY A 29 23.14 -14.66 34.31
N TRP A 30 22.28 -15.68 34.17
CA TRP A 30 22.57 -17.02 34.68
C TRP A 30 23.79 -17.64 33.99
N ASP A 31 24.80 -17.99 34.80
CA ASP A 31 25.97 -18.73 34.31
C ASP A 31 25.66 -20.23 34.19
N ASN A 32 25.44 -20.66 32.94
CA ASN A 32 25.13 -22.04 32.59
C ASN A 32 26.38 -22.86 32.20
N ASN A 33 27.59 -22.30 32.27
CA ASN A 33 28.81 -23.00 31.89
C ASN A 33 29.30 -23.90 33.06
N PRO A 34 29.27 -25.23 32.93
CA PRO A 34 29.65 -26.14 34.00
C PRO A 34 31.14 -26.08 34.37
N LEU A 35 31.98 -25.47 33.53
CA LEU A 35 33.41 -25.29 33.77
C LEU A 35 33.73 -23.94 34.44
N SER A 36 32.73 -23.09 34.62
CA SER A 36 32.91 -21.77 35.21
C SER A 36 32.96 -21.83 36.75
N ALA A 37 33.81 -21.03 37.36
CA ALA A 37 33.85 -20.88 38.82
C ALA A 37 32.54 -20.29 39.38
N THR A 38 31.76 -19.61 38.55
CA THR A 38 30.46 -19.03 38.88
C THR A 38 29.28 -19.87 38.39
N TYR A 39 29.50 -21.13 37.99
CA TYR A 39 28.44 -22.03 37.52
C TYR A 39 27.23 -22.03 38.47
N ARG A 40 26.02 -21.88 37.90
CA ARG A 40 24.73 -21.77 38.63
C ARG A 40 24.64 -20.57 39.58
N SER A 41 25.34 -19.49 39.29
CA SER A 41 25.22 -18.23 40.02
C SER A 41 24.56 -17.13 39.17
N CYS A 42 23.95 -16.14 39.85
CA CYS A 42 23.58 -14.87 39.23
C CYS A 42 24.80 -13.98 39.20
N ILE A 43 25.44 -13.85 38.03
CA ILE A 43 26.56 -12.94 37.86
C ILE A 43 26.10 -11.54 37.46
N GLY A 44 24.84 -11.39 37.04
CA GLY A 44 24.31 -10.18 36.43
C GLY A 44 24.98 -9.93 35.07
N PRO A 45 24.25 -9.52 34.03
CA PRO A 45 24.88 -9.03 32.81
C PRO A 45 25.70 -7.76 33.10
N ALA A 46 26.58 -7.37 32.17
CA ALA A 46 27.56 -6.30 32.36
C ALA A 46 26.97 -4.96 32.86
N ASN A 47 25.70 -4.70 32.55
CA ASN A 47 24.96 -3.49 32.91
C ASN A 47 24.24 -3.54 34.27
N TYR A 48 24.29 -4.64 35.02
CA TYR A 48 23.89 -4.70 36.44
C TYR A 48 24.62 -5.84 37.18
N SER A 49 25.95 -5.75 37.14
CA SER A 49 26.90 -6.72 37.71
C SER A 49 26.60 -7.10 39.18
N GLY A 50 26.68 -8.39 39.49
CA GLY A 50 26.67 -8.91 40.85
C GLY A 50 25.29 -9.10 41.50
N GLY A 51 24.20 -9.02 40.73
CA GLY A 51 22.86 -9.12 41.30
C GLY A 51 21.76 -9.50 40.30
N LYS A 52 20.53 -9.56 40.83
CA LYS A 52 19.31 -9.80 40.04
C LYS A 52 18.63 -8.48 39.70
N ALA A 53 18.00 -8.43 38.53
CA ALA A 53 17.05 -7.40 38.15
C ALA A 53 15.59 -7.87 38.36
N GLY A 54 14.65 -6.93 38.37
CA GLY A 54 13.24 -7.17 38.63
C GLY A 54 12.45 -5.87 38.77
N GLY A 55 11.34 -5.92 39.51
CA GLY A 55 10.36 -4.84 39.56
C GLY A 55 9.46 -4.87 38.32
N THR A 56 9.11 -3.72 37.77
CA THR A 56 8.36 -3.64 36.51
C THR A 56 9.31 -3.92 35.35
N ILE A 57 8.96 -4.93 34.55
CA ILE A 57 9.71 -5.34 33.36
C ILE A 57 8.98 -4.79 32.13
N SER A 58 9.69 -4.06 31.28
CA SER A 58 9.16 -3.55 30.01
C SER A 58 10.01 -4.06 28.86
N SER A 59 9.43 -4.87 27.98
CA SER A 59 10.11 -5.46 26.82
C SER A 59 9.58 -4.89 25.52
N THR A 60 10.48 -4.36 24.70
CA THR A 60 10.21 -3.86 23.34
C THR A 60 10.83 -4.81 22.33
N TYR A 61 10.01 -5.31 21.40
CA TYR A 61 10.44 -6.17 20.30
C TYR A 61 10.41 -5.38 18.99
N THR A 62 11.54 -5.32 18.30
CA THR A 62 11.58 -4.87 16.90
C THR A 62 11.40 -6.08 16.01
N VAL A 63 10.33 -6.09 15.21
CA VAL A 63 9.98 -7.23 14.36
C VAL A 63 9.94 -6.85 12.88
N LYS A 64 10.36 -7.77 12.03
CA LYS A 64 10.16 -7.71 10.58
C LYS A 64 8.98 -8.61 10.22
N ILE A 65 7.93 -8.04 9.63
CA ILE A 65 6.80 -8.82 9.13
C ILE A 65 7.24 -9.62 7.89
N LEU A 66 6.95 -10.93 7.89
CA LEU A 66 7.31 -11.85 6.82
C LEU A 66 6.09 -12.35 6.04
N SER A 67 4.92 -12.41 6.68
CA SER A 67 3.66 -12.76 6.05
C SER A 67 2.49 -12.13 6.79
N THR A 68 1.33 -12.11 6.14
CA THR A 68 0.08 -11.69 6.76
C THR A 68 -0.43 -12.74 7.72
N GLY A 69 -1.26 -12.34 8.68
CA GLY A 69 -1.89 -13.23 9.64
C GLY A 69 -2.02 -12.61 11.02
N VAL A 70 -2.56 -13.40 11.94
CA VAL A 70 -2.66 -13.06 13.36
C VAL A 70 -1.87 -14.09 14.15
N THR A 71 -1.05 -13.63 15.08
CA THR A 71 -0.39 -14.52 16.04
C THR A 71 -0.29 -13.83 17.40
N THR A 72 0.04 -14.60 18.41
CA THR A 72 0.26 -14.09 19.76
C THR A 72 1.71 -14.36 20.15
N ALA A 73 2.40 -13.32 20.63
CA ALA A 73 3.72 -13.47 21.24
C ALA A 73 3.56 -13.32 22.76
N SER A 74 3.87 -14.38 23.50
CA SER A 74 3.89 -14.35 24.96
C SER A 74 5.26 -13.92 25.45
N ALA A 75 5.30 -13.10 26.51
CA ALA A 75 6.54 -12.83 27.21
C ALA A 75 6.97 -14.07 27.99
N LEU A 76 8.28 -14.26 28.10
CA LEU A 76 8.91 -15.21 29.01
C LEU A 76 9.94 -14.43 29.82
N ILE A 77 10.03 -14.71 31.11
CA ILE A 77 11.01 -14.13 32.00
C ILE A 77 11.78 -15.29 32.65
N MET A 78 13.11 -15.18 32.68
CA MET A 78 13.96 -16.02 33.50
C MET A 78 14.24 -15.28 34.81
N ASP A 79 13.76 -15.84 35.90
CA ASP A 79 14.00 -15.32 37.25
C ASP A 79 14.73 -16.34 38.13
N PHE A 80 15.30 -15.85 39.24
CA PHE A 80 15.80 -16.70 40.31
C PHE A 80 15.08 -16.35 41.62
N SER A 81 14.20 -17.24 42.05
CA SER A 81 13.33 -17.11 43.22
C SER A 81 13.30 -18.42 44.01
N GLY A 82 13.20 -18.34 45.34
CA GLY A 82 13.16 -19.55 46.20
C GLY A 82 14.37 -20.48 46.05
N SER A 83 15.54 -19.95 45.73
CA SER A 83 16.78 -20.72 45.44
C SER A 83 16.72 -21.60 44.18
N SER A 84 15.79 -21.31 43.26
CA SER A 84 15.63 -22.01 41.98
C SER A 84 15.49 -21.04 40.81
N TYR A 85 15.83 -21.54 39.62
CA TYR A 85 15.70 -20.82 38.35
C TYR A 85 14.38 -21.21 37.69
N HIS A 86 13.59 -20.23 37.26
CA HIS A 86 12.34 -20.51 36.55
C HIS A 86 12.29 -19.75 35.24
N TYR A 87 11.74 -20.42 34.21
CA TYR A 87 11.08 -19.73 33.12
C TYR A 87 9.65 -19.54 33.55
N ASN A 88 9.30 -18.30 33.85
CA ASN A 88 7.93 -17.99 34.21
C ASN A 88 7.35 -16.98 33.22
N ASN A 89 6.04 -16.89 33.31
CA ASN A 89 5.30 -15.73 32.88
C ASN A 89 4.69 -15.18 34.17
N ASP A 90 4.83 -13.88 34.46
CA ASP A 90 4.25 -13.30 35.66
C ASP A 90 2.72 -13.50 35.60
N PHE A 91 2.22 -14.42 36.42
CA PHE A 91 0.85 -14.88 36.31
C PHE A 91 -0.09 -13.84 36.91
N GLY A 92 -0.83 -13.14 36.05
CA GLY A 92 -1.93 -12.26 36.45
C GLY A 92 -1.53 -10.83 36.80
N LEU A 93 -0.26 -10.44 36.64
CA LEU A 93 0.19 -9.05 36.77
C LEU A 93 0.76 -8.56 35.43
N GLY A 94 0.09 -7.60 34.79
CA GLY A 94 0.59 -6.90 33.60
C GLY A 94 0.28 -7.55 32.23
N VAL A 95 0.93 -7.03 31.18
CA VAL A 95 0.78 -7.51 29.79
C VAL A 95 1.77 -8.64 29.55
N ASN A 96 1.27 -9.87 29.55
CA ASN A 96 2.06 -11.09 29.47
C ASN A 96 2.03 -11.74 28.06
N SER A 97 1.23 -11.16 27.16
CA SER A 97 1.21 -11.51 25.73
C SER A 97 0.74 -10.33 24.89
N ILE A 98 1.18 -10.27 23.63
CA ILE A 98 0.75 -9.30 22.64
C ILE A 98 0.16 -10.03 21.43
N THR A 99 -0.97 -9.54 20.92
CA THR A 99 -1.51 -9.98 19.63
C THR A 99 -0.88 -9.15 18.52
N ILE A 100 -0.26 -9.82 17.56
CA ILE A 100 0.35 -9.19 16.39
C ILE A 100 -0.54 -9.49 15.20
N ILE A 101 -1.04 -8.42 14.58
CA ILE A 101 -1.87 -8.48 13.37
C ILE A 101 -1.03 -7.91 12.22
N ALA A 102 -0.59 -8.80 11.34
CA ALA A 102 0.12 -8.45 10.12
C ALA A 102 -0.87 -8.43 8.95
N ILE A 103 -1.15 -7.24 8.41
CA ILE A 103 -2.02 -7.07 7.24
C ILE A 103 -1.20 -6.98 5.94
N PRO A 104 -1.79 -7.30 4.77
CA PRO A 104 -1.13 -7.11 3.49
C PRO A 104 -0.67 -5.66 3.31
N ALA A 105 0.40 -5.46 2.55
CA ALA A 105 0.79 -4.12 2.12
C ALA A 105 -0.38 -3.47 1.36
N PRO A 106 -0.69 -2.18 1.61
CA PRO A 106 -1.72 -1.48 0.87
C PRO A 106 -1.40 -1.45 -0.63
N VAL A 107 -2.37 -1.78 -1.47
CA VAL A 107 -2.22 -1.78 -2.93
C VAL A 107 -3.37 -1.00 -3.59
N PRO A 108 -3.11 -0.17 -4.61
CA PRO A 108 -4.17 0.46 -5.38
C PRO A 108 -4.87 -0.57 -6.28
N ASN A 109 -6.14 -0.36 -6.57
CA ASN A 109 -6.91 -1.17 -7.53
C ASN A 109 -7.87 -0.25 -8.29
N VAL A 110 -7.51 0.13 -9.51
CA VAL A 110 -8.29 1.07 -10.33
C VAL A 110 -9.07 0.29 -11.39
N GLY A 111 -10.40 0.27 -11.25
CA GLY A 111 -11.31 -0.26 -12.25
C GLY A 111 -11.74 0.83 -13.24
N LEU A 112 -11.95 0.45 -14.50
CA LEU A 112 -12.48 1.31 -15.56
C LEU A 112 -13.86 0.81 -16.02
N GLN A 113 -14.78 1.73 -16.25
CA GLN A 113 -16.06 1.47 -16.89
C GLN A 113 -16.26 2.44 -18.06
N LYS A 114 -16.32 1.87 -19.28
CA LYS A 114 -16.55 2.65 -20.50
C LYS A 114 -18.01 2.54 -20.93
N SER A 115 -18.61 3.66 -21.31
CA SER A 115 -19.94 3.75 -21.90
C SER A 115 -19.89 4.59 -23.17
N VAL A 116 -20.93 4.44 -23.99
CA VAL A 116 -21.11 5.18 -25.24
C VAL A 116 -22.57 5.60 -25.37
N SER A 117 -22.81 6.77 -25.96
CA SER A 117 -24.13 7.26 -26.34
C SER A 117 -24.09 7.91 -27.72
N PRO A 118 -25.12 7.74 -28.56
CA PRO A 118 -26.32 6.93 -28.36
C PRO A 118 -26.05 5.42 -28.42
N THR A 119 -27.00 4.61 -27.94
CA THR A 119 -26.96 3.13 -28.00
C THR A 119 -28.07 2.52 -28.87
N SER A 120 -29.06 3.31 -29.30
CA SER A 120 -30.15 2.83 -30.14
C SER A 120 -29.67 2.59 -31.58
N PRO A 121 -29.91 1.41 -32.19
CA PRO A 121 -29.47 1.11 -33.56
C PRO A 121 -29.91 2.12 -34.61
N ALA A 122 -31.10 2.71 -34.47
CA ALA A 122 -31.62 3.71 -35.39
C ALA A 122 -30.79 5.02 -35.40
N GLN A 123 -29.99 5.26 -34.37
CA GLN A 123 -29.13 6.44 -34.24
C GLN A 123 -27.67 6.14 -34.63
N LEU A 124 -27.32 4.87 -34.85
CA LEU A 124 -25.97 4.43 -35.19
C LEU A 124 -25.77 4.42 -36.72
N ILE A 125 -25.86 5.60 -37.33
CA ILE A 125 -25.73 5.80 -38.78
C ILE A 125 -24.47 6.60 -39.12
N PRO A 126 -23.92 6.48 -40.35
CA PRO A 126 -22.84 7.33 -40.84
C PRO A 126 -23.10 8.81 -40.59
N GLY A 127 -22.10 9.53 -40.09
CA GLY A 127 -22.20 10.94 -39.70
C GLY A 127 -22.69 11.20 -38.28
N ALA A 128 -23.22 10.20 -37.57
CA ALA A 128 -23.64 10.34 -36.17
C ALA A 128 -22.43 10.43 -35.22
N ASP A 129 -22.55 11.29 -34.21
CA ASP A 129 -21.55 11.42 -33.15
C ASP A 129 -21.81 10.41 -32.03
N LEU A 130 -20.75 9.74 -31.59
CA LEU A 130 -20.69 8.83 -30.45
C LEU A 130 -19.90 9.49 -29.33
N VAL A 131 -20.56 9.73 -28.20
CA VAL A 131 -19.96 10.29 -27.00
C VAL A 131 -19.55 9.14 -26.08
N TYR A 132 -18.26 9.04 -25.83
CA TYR A 132 -17.66 8.06 -24.92
C TYR A 132 -17.36 8.69 -23.57
N ALA A 133 -17.69 7.95 -22.51
CA ALA A 133 -17.32 8.27 -21.14
C ALA A 133 -16.62 7.07 -20.51
N ILE A 134 -15.54 7.32 -19.78
CA ILE A 134 -14.71 6.34 -19.09
C ILE A 134 -14.64 6.77 -17.64
N ALA A 135 -15.45 6.14 -16.80
CA ALA A 135 -15.37 6.28 -15.37
C ALA A 135 -14.22 5.42 -14.84
N PHE A 136 -13.47 5.95 -13.88
CA PHE A 136 -12.44 5.22 -13.17
C PHE A 136 -12.65 5.34 -11.66
N THR A 137 -12.41 4.24 -10.94
CA THR A 137 -12.60 4.19 -9.49
C THR A 137 -11.50 3.36 -8.84
N ASN A 138 -10.85 3.90 -7.82
CA ASN A 138 -9.92 3.15 -6.98
C ASN A 138 -10.66 2.50 -5.81
N SER A 139 -10.76 1.17 -5.86
CA SER A 139 -11.33 0.31 -4.81
C SER A 139 -10.25 -0.47 -4.04
N GLY A 140 -8.99 -0.09 -4.22
CA GLY A 140 -7.86 -0.70 -3.52
C GLY A 140 -7.78 -0.33 -2.05
N THR A 141 -6.67 -0.72 -1.42
CA THR A 141 -6.35 -0.37 -0.03
C THR A 141 -5.35 0.78 0.06
N ALA A 142 -4.78 1.22 -1.06
CA ALA A 142 -3.88 2.37 -1.17
C ALA A 142 -4.33 3.36 -2.26
N SER A 143 -3.87 4.60 -2.16
CA SER A 143 -4.05 5.59 -3.23
C SER A 143 -3.24 5.21 -4.48
N ALA A 144 -3.79 5.46 -5.66
CA ALA A 144 -3.13 5.23 -6.93
C ALA A 144 -2.41 6.49 -7.41
N SER A 145 -1.09 6.44 -7.52
CA SER A 145 -0.28 7.53 -8.11
C SER A 145 0.13 7.17 -9.54
N SER A 146 0.57 8.16 -10.32
CA SER A 146 1.01 7.96 -11.71
C SER A 146 -0.06 7.32 -12.59
N LEU A 147 -1.33 7.66 -12.36
CA LEU A 147 -2.45 7.11 -13.14
C LEU A 147 -2.34 7.58 -14.59
N VAL A 148 -2.47 6.62 -15.51
CA VAL A 148 -2.57 6.86 -16.94
C VAL A 148 -3.75 6.06 -17.49
N VAL A 149 -4.62 6.74 -18.22
CA VAL A 149 -5.71 6.10 -18.97
C VAL A 149 -5.43 6.29 -20.46
N THR A 150 -5.52 5.22 -21.24
CA THR A 150 -5.38 5.25 -22.70
C THR A 150 -6.57 4.59 -23.35
N ASP A 151 -7.09 5.19 -24.41
CA ASP A 151 -8.23 4.64 -25.15
C ASP A 151 -8.00 4.76 -26.66
N PRO A 152 -8.11 3.65 -27.43
CA PRO A 152 -8.11 3.70 -28.88
C PRO A 152 -9.41 4.30 -29.44
N ILE A 153 -9.27 5.09 -30.51
CA ILE A 153 -10.42 5.53 -31.29
C ILE A 153 -11.03 4.30 -31.97
N PRO A 154 -12.35 4.06 -31.84
CA PRO A 154 -13.00 2.91 -32.46
C PRO A 154 -12.81 2.89 -33.97
N ALA A 155 -12.63 1.70 -34.53
CA ALA A 155 -12.60 1.52 -35.97
C ALA A 155 -13.90 2.06 -36.60
N ASN A 156 -13.82 2.49 -37.86
CA ASN A 156 -14.94 3.09 -38.62
C ASN A 156 -15.50 4.37 -37.99
N THR A 157 -14.70 5.07 -37.18
CA THR A 157 -15.01 6.41 -36.70
C THR A 157 -13.89 7.40 -36.97
N ASP A 158 -14.21 8.70 -36.99
CA ASP A 158 -13.27 9.82 -37.03
C ASP A 158 -13.35 10.58 -35.70
N PHE A 159 -12.21 10.89 -35.06
CA PHE A 159 -12.18 11.58 -33.76
C PHE A 159 -12.64 13.04 -33.89
N LYS A 160 -13.47 13.54 -32.97
CA LYS A 160 -13.91 14.94 -32.95
C LYS A 160 -12.87 15.81 -32.25
N VAL A 161 -12.25 16.73 -32.98
CA VAL A 161 -11.19 17.61 -32.47
C VAL A 161 -11.74 18.48 -31.34
N GLY A 162 -11.01 18.55 -30.22
CA GLY A 162 -11.40 19.35 -29.05
C GLY A 162 -12.53 18.75 -28.19
N SER A 163 -12.93 17.49 -28.44
CA SER A 163 -14.03 16.84 -27.70
C SER A 163 -13.63 16.16 -26.38
N VAL A 164 -12.34 16.14 -26.05
CA VAL A 164 -11.86 15.43 -24.85
C VAL A 164 -12.35 16.14 -23.58
N THR A 165 -12.90 15.37 -22.65
CA THR A 165 -13.41 15.86 -21.36
C THR A 165 -12.73 15.15 -20.19
N SER A 166 -12.73 15.83 -19.04
CA SER A 166 -12.26 15.29 -17.76
C SER A 166 -13.07 15.90 -16.62
N SER A 167 -13.66 15.05 -15.79
CA SER A 167 -14.45 15.42 -14.61
C SER A 167 -13.84 14.69 -13.40
N LEU A 168 -13.06 15.42 -12.61
CA LEU A 168 -12.22 14.84 -11.54
C LEU A 168 -12.77 15.11 -10.14
N GLY A 169 -13.92 15.76 -10.02
CA GLY A 169 -14.56 16.06 -8.73
C GLY A 169 -13.60 16.70 -7.74
N THR A 170 -13.56 16.15 -6.53
CA THR A 170 -12.73 16.61 -5.41
C THR A 170 -11.40 15.85 -5.28
N THR A 171 -11.02 15.06 -6.29
CA THR A 171 -9.80 14.22 -6.23
C THR A 171 -8.50 15.02 -6.09
N GLY A 172 -8.50 16.29 -6.47
CA GLY A 172 -7.29 17.11 -6.54
C GLY A 172 -6.34 16.72 -7.67
N LEU A 173 -6.73 15.78 -8.53
CA LEU A 173 -5.95 15.39 -9.71
C LEU A 173 -5.96 16.53 -10.75
N THR A 174 -4.83 16.67 -11.45
CA THR A 174 -4.75 17.42 -12.70
C THR A 174 -4.47 16.46 -13.84
N VAL A 175 -4.82 16.83 -15.08
CA VAL A 175 -4.72 15.95 -16.23
C VAL A 175 -4.02 16.64 -17.41
N ALA A 176 -3.10 15.92 -18.03
CA ALA A 176 -2.51 16.26 -19.33
C ALA A 176 -3.00 15.27 -20.39
N VAL A 177 -3.45 15.78 -21.53
CA VAL A 177 -3.96 14.98 -22.65
C VAL A 177 -2.93 14.94 -23.77
N ALA A 178 -2.70 13.75 -24.32
CA ALA A 178 -1.86 13.54 -25.50
C ALA A 178 -2.53 12.61 -26.50
N TYR A 179 -2.15 12.71 -27.78
CA TYR A 179 -2.74 11.95 -28.86
C TYR A 179 -1.69 11.17 -29.65
N SER A 180 -2.10 10.05 -30.20
CA SER A 180 -1.31 9.19 -31.08
C SER A 180 -1.96 9.09 -32.45
N ASN A 181 -1.14 8.94 -33.49
CA ASN A 181 -1.56 8.53 -34.83
C ASN A 181 -0.96 7.19 -35.31
N ASN A 182 -0.33 6.44 -34.40
CA ASN A 182 0.37 5.18 -34.70
C ASN A 182 0.09 4.08 -33.65
N GLY A 183 -1.17 3.94 -33.25
CA GLY A 183 -1.63 2.87 -32.36
C GLY A 183 -1.16 2.98 -30.91
N GLY A 184 -0.75 4.17 -30.47
CA GLY A 184 -0.27 4.43 -29.10
C GLY A 184 1.25 4.34 -28.95
N SER A 185 1.98 4.11 -30.05
CA SER A 185 3.44 3.98 -30.02
C SER A 185 4.13 5.31 -29.67
N THR A 186 3.62 6.44 -30.18
CA THR A 186 4.10 7.79 -29.84
C THR A 186 2.95 8.73 -29.53
N TRP A 187 3.18 9.68 -28.62
CA TRP A 187 2.15 10.59 -28.09
C TRP A 187 2.40 12.05 -28.43
N THR A 188 2.82 12.31 -29.67
CA THR A 188 3.24 13.63 -30.17
C THR A 188 2.29 14.20 -31.22
N TYR A 189 1.21 13.49 -31.55
CA TYR A 189 0.30 13.91 -32.60
C TYR A 189 -0.58 15.07 -32.11
N THR A 190 -0.76 16.09 -32.95
CA THR A 190 -1.69 17.19 -32.72
C THR A 190 -2.90 17.01 -33.63
N PRO A 191 -4.11 16.76 -33.08
CA PRO A 191 -5.30 16.61 -33.89
C PRO A 191 -5.58 17.84 -34.76
N VAL A 192 -5.96 17.61 -36.01
CA VAL A 192 -6.23 18.65 -37.01
C VAL A 192 -7.60 18.42 -37.64
N SER A 193 -8.37 19.51 -37.79
CA SER A 193 -9.64 19.48 -38.50
C SER A 193 -9.43 19.07 -39.97
N GLY A 194 -10.08 18.01 -40.41
CA GLY A 194 -9.91 17.41 -41.74
C GLY A 194 -8.78 16.38 -41.83
N GLY A 195 -8.11 16.06 -40.72
CA GLY A 195 -7.00 15.11 -40.69
C GLY A 195 -7.38 13.74 -41.27
N GLY A 196 -6.51 13.19 -42.12
CA GLY A 196 -6.73 11.90 -42.78
C GLY A 196 -7.94 11.84 -43.73
N GLY A 197 -8.43 13.00 -44.20
CA GLY A 197 -9.59 13.11 -45.06
C GLY A 197 -10.93 12.99 -44.31
N ALA A 198 -10.95 13.31 -43.02
CA ALA A 198 -12.18 13.44 -42.24
C ALA A 198 -12.95 14.72 -42.59
N SER A 199 -14.22 14.79 -42.20
CA SER A 199 -15.00 16.04 -42.34
C SER A 199 -14.46 17.16 -41.43
N SER A 200 -14.79 18.41 -41.74
CA SER A 200 -14.43 19.57 -40.90
C SER A 200 -14.83 19.35 -39.43
N GLY A 201 -13.92 19.61 -38.50
CA GLY A 201 -14.05 19.35 -37.06
C GLY A 201 -13.61 17.96 -36.60
N TYR A 202 -13.21 17.07 -37.51
CA TYR A 202 -12.83 15.69 -37.20
C TYR A 202 -11.42 15.36 -37.73
N ASP A 203 -10.81 14.33 -37.15
CA ASP A 203 -9.50 13.82 -37.53
C ASP A 203 -9.50 12.28 -37.53
N ARG A 204 -9.24 11.68 -38.70
CA ARG A 204 -9.15 10.23 -38.88
C ARG A 204 -7.79 9.65 -38.47
N ASN A 205 -6.76 10.49 -38.42
CA ASN A 205 -5.41 10.04 -38.09
C ASN A 205 -5.23 9.80 -36.59
N VAL A 206 -6.10 10.35 -35.73
CA VAL A 206 -6.03 10.06 -34.29
C VAL A 206 -6.41 8.59 -34.07
N THR A 207 -5.45 7.81 -33.57
CA THR A 207 -5.65 6.40 -33.24
C THR A 207 -5.92 6.19 -31.76
N ASN A 208 -5.37 7.02 -30.87
CA ASN A 208 -5.52 6.87 -29.43
C ASN A 208 -5.45 8.21 -28.70
N ILE A 209 -6.07 8.25 -27.53
CA ILE A 209 -6.01 9.35 -26.56
C ILE A 209 -5.37 8.83 -25.28
N LYS A 210 -4.52 9.65 -24.64
CA LYS A 210 -3.91 9.39 -23.33
C LYS A 210 -4.21 10.52 -22.37
N TRP A 211 -4.75 10.18 -21.21
CA TRP A 211 -4.86 11.05 -20.05
C TRP A 211 -3.79 10.66 -19.03
N THR A 212 -2.89 11.58 -18.73
CA THR A 212 -1.85 11.42 -17.70
C THR A 212 -2.22 12.28 -16.51
N PHE A 213 -2.43 11.64 -15.36
CA PHE A 213 -2.86 12.34 -14.15
C PHE A 213 -1.68 12.65 -13.25
N THR A 214 -1.66 13.88 -12.71
CA THR A 214 -0.73 14.26 -11.63
C THR A 214 -1.48 14.34 -10.32
N GLY A 215 -0.87 13.84 -9.24
CA GLY A 215 -1.49 13.65 -7.93
C GLY A 215 -1.74 12.16 -7.63
N SER A 216 -2.57 11.88 -6.64
CA SER A 216 -2.95 10.51 -6.25
C SER A 216 -4.45 10.36 -6.15
N LEU A 217 -5.01 9.35 -6.81
CA LEU A 217 -6.40 8.97 -6.68
C LEU A 217 -6.58 8.20 -5.37
N SER A 218 -7.30 8.78 -4.41
CA SER A 218 -7.57 8.16 -3.12
C SER A 218 -8.26 6.80 -3.29
N GLN A 219 -8.14 5.91 -2.31
CA GLN A 219 -8.97 4.71 -2.19
C GLN A 219 -10.32 4.98 -1.50
N THR A 220 -10.45 6.17 -0.90
CA THR A 220 -11.60 6.56 -0.09
C THR A 220 -12.47 7.59 -0.82
N SER A 221 -13.78 7.33 -0.82
CA SER A 221 -14.80 8.25 -1.33
C SER A 221 -14.81 9.60 -0.58
N PRO A 222 -15.12 10.72 -1.25
CA PRO A 222 -15.48 10.86 -2.66
C PRO A 222 -14.28 11.01 -3.61
N ASN A 223 -13.07 11.03 -3.07
CA ASN A 223 -11.84 11.35 -3.82
C ASN A 223 -11.25 10.13 -4.56
N ASN A 224 -12.01 9.05 -4.70
CA ASN A 224 -11.58 7.80 -5.29
C ASN A 224 -12.13 7.54 -6.69
N THR A 225 -12.84 8.50 -7.29
CA THR A 225 -13.43 8.36 -8.62
C THR A 225 -13.24 9.59 -9.48
N GLY A 226 -13.26 9.40 -10.80
CA GLY A 226 -13.28 10.44 -11.81
C GLY A 226 -13.75 9.89 -13.14
N ASN A 227 -13.91 10.78 -14.12
CA ASN A 227 -14.35 10.42 -15.46
C ASN A 227 -13.53 11.17 -16.52
N VAL A 228 -13.19 10.51 -17.61
CA VAL A 228 -12.72 11.15 -18.85
C VAL A 228 -13.58 10.74 -20.03
N GLY A 229 -13.54 11.47 -21.12
CA GLY A 229 -14.36 11.14 -22.28
C GLY A 229 -13.87 11.79 -23.57
N PHE A 230 -14.49 11.40 -24.67
CA PHE A 230 -14.24 11.97 -26.00
C PHE A 230 -15.44 11.73 -26.91
N THR A 231 -15.45 12.35 -28.09
CA THR A 231 -16.44 12.10 -29.13
C THR A 231 -15.75 11.61 -30.40
N SER A 232 -16.36 10.65 -31.09
CA SER A 232 -16.00 10.26 -32.45
C SER A 232 -17.24 10.19 -33.32
N ARG A 233 -17.09 10.29 -34.63
CA ARG A 233 -18.18 10.27 -35.61
C ARG A 233 -18.12 9.01 -36.45
N ILE A 234 -19.25 8.34 -36.67
CA ILE A 234 -19.34 7.18 -37.55
C ILE A 234 -19.04 7.59 -39.00
N ARG A 235 -18.23 6.80 -39.69
CA ARG A 235 -17.90 6.99 -41.11
C ARG A 235 -19.00 6.49 -42.05
#